data_AF-A0A5C8VW46-F1
#
_entry.id   AF-A0A5C8VW46-F1
#
_cell.length_a   1.000
_cell.length_b   1.000
_cell.length_c   1.000
_cell.angle_alpha   90.00
_cell.angle_beta   90.00
_cell.angle_gamma   90.00
#
_symmetry.space_group_name_H-M   'P 1'
#
loop_
_entity.id
_entity.type
_entity.pdbx_description
1 polymer ?
#
loop_
_entity_poly.entity_id
_entity_poly.type
_entity_poly.pdbx_seq_one_letter_code
_entity_poly.pdbx_strand_id
1 'polypeptide(L)'
;MLRPSLPTFAALCLSATLGACASTRLESPRARAPSQAPLDSVQAVPSGTVTAAPLAPPPGASASPDAPPPPGAQANAAPNTPTVIAEPVAPPPPPPPVVTSGRASVVGSWDARDATGGSCKVTLSSAPALDLYKASASGCPNKDLARVSAWDFRDGEVYLYQPGGTVAARLRQGGGALEGALTKSGATLALAR
;
A
#
# COMPACT_ATOMS: atom_id res chain seq x y z
N MET A 1 42.30 47.29 52.76
CA MET A 1 40.83 47.15 52.77
C MET A 1 40.50 45.67 52.76
N LEU A 2 39.83 45.21 53.83
CA LEU A 2 39.45 43.84 54.14
C LEU A 2 38.16 43.44 53.39
N ARG A 3 38.14 42.23 52.80
CA ARG A 3 37.11 41.14 52.84
C ARG A 3 35.59 41.49 52.87
N PRO A 4 34.70 40.64 52.28
CA PRO A 4 34.61 39.25 52.71
C PRO A 4 34.41 38.18 51.62
N SER A 5 35.26 37.16 51.73
CA SER A 5 34.92 35.75 51.58
C SER A 5 34.33 35.20 52.88
N LEU A 6 33.70 34.01 52.79
CA LEU A 6 33.20 33.06 53.83
C LEU A 6 31.65 32.92 53.91
N PRO A 7 31.10 31.78 54.38
CA PRO A 7 31.45 30.39 54.09
C PRO A 7 30.23 29.40 54.13
N THR A 8 30.45 28.21 53.58
CA THR A 8 30.17 26.85 54.11
C THR A 8 29.05 26.55 55.14
N PHE A 9 28.39 25.40 54.88
CA PHE A 9 27.72 24.45 55.82
C PHE A 9 26.20 24.59 56.08
N ALA A 10 25.42 23.80 55.33
CA ALA A 10 24.44 22.84 55.87
C ALA A 10 24.04 21.88 54.71
N ALA A 11 24.73 20.77 54.50
CA ALA A 11 24.70 19.55 55.30
C ALA A 11 23.30 18.90 55.36
N LEU A 12 23.23 17.78 54.64
CA LEU A 12 22.54 16.53 55.01
C LEU A 12 20.99 16.41 54.88
N CYS A 13 20.65 15.62 53.87
CA CYS A 13 19.93 14.33 53.99
C CYS A 13 18.39 14.27 53.92
N LEU A 14 17.97 13.08 53.43
CA LEU A 14 16.62 12.50 53.32
C LEU A 14 15.80 13.01 52.13
N SER A 15 15.32 12.20 51.19
CA SER A 15 15.23 10.74 51.11
C SER A 15 14.84 10.36 49.67
N ALA A 16 15.37 9.23 49.23
CA ALA A 16 15.04 8.60 47.97
C ALA A 16 13.54 8.26 47.89
N THR A 17 12.90 8.56 46.76
CA THR A 17 11.72 7.82 46.31
C THR A 17 12.06 7.16 44.98
N LEU A 18 12.55 5.92 45.08
CA LEU A 18 12.54 5.00 43.95
C LEU A 18 11.06 4.73 43.60
N GLY A 19 10.61 5.31 42.48
CA GLY A 19 9.37 4.91 41.82
C GLY A 19 9.54 3.56 41.12
N ALA A 20 9.77 2.50 41.90
CA ALA A 20 9.71 1.13 41.44
C ALA A 20 8.26 0.65 41.53
N CYS A 21 7.46 0.95 40.50
CA CYS A 21 6.25 0.17 40.23
C CYS A 21 6.66 -1.20 39.68
N ALA A 22 7.27 -2.03 40.53
CA ALA A 22 7.43 -3.45 40.28
C ALA A 22 6.04 -4.08 40.42
N SER A 23 5.30 -4.14 39.31
CA SER A 23 4.13 -4.99 39.22
C SER A 23 4.57 -6.44 39.29
N THR A 24 4.42 -7.02 40.48
CA THR A 24 4.44 -8.45 40.75
C THR A 24 3.34 -9.14 39.97
N ARG A 25 3.61 -9.51 38.72
CA ARG A 25 2.90 -10.60 38.06
C ARG A 25 3.57 -11.89 38.52
N LEU A 26 2.89 -12.55 39.45
CA LEU A 26 3.08 -13.93 39.91
C LEU A 26 3.98 -14.78 38.98
N GLU A 27 5.14 -15.14 39.50
CA GLU A 27 5.88 -16.33 39.13
C GLU A 27 4.93 -17.54 39.26
N SER A 28 4.41 -18.03 38.13
CA SER A 28 3.57 -19.23 38.06
C SER A 28 4.44 -20.43 37.67
N PRO A 29 4.52 -21.48 38.49
CA PRO A 29 5.11 -22.74 38.06
C PRO A 29 4.20 -23.40 37.02
N ARG A 30 4.69 -23.45 35.78
CA ARG A 30 4.50 -24.50 34.77
C ARG A 30 3.12 -25.19 34.72
N ALA A 31 2.30 -24.80 33.75
CA ALA A 31 1.28 -25.68 33.19
C ALA A 31 1.20 -25.52 31.67
N ARG A 32 1.60 -26.61 30.99
CA ARG A 32 1.10 -27.08 29.69
C ARG A 32 1.36 -26.19 28.47
N ALA A 33 2.33 -26.62 27.66
CA ALA A 33 2.39 -26.27 26.24
C ALA A 33 1.02 -26.53 25.59
N PRO A 34 0.42 -25.58 24.86
CA PRO A 34 -0.54 -25.93 23.85
C PRO A 34 0.25 -26.60 22.73
N SER A 35 0.02 -27.89 22.54
CA SER A 35 0.28 -28.59 21.30
C SER A 35 -0.30 -27.73 20.18
N GLN A 36 0.54 -27.10 19.36
CA GLN A 36 0.07 -26.57 18.10
C GLN A 36 -0.36 -27.80 17.30
N ALA A 37 -1.66 -28.02 17.23
CA ALA A 37 -2.22 -28.75 16.11
C ALA A 37 -1.66 -28.07 14.85
N PRO A 38 -1.14 -28.82 13.87
CA PRO A 38 -0.91 -28.26 12.56
C PRO A 38 -2.25 -27.66 12.15
N LEU A 39 -2.30 -26.33 11.99
CA LEU A 39 -3.39 -25.74 11.24
C LEU A 39 -3.29 -26.37 9.87
N ASP A 40 -4.24 -27.28 9.63
CA ASP A 40 -4.56 -27.85 8.34
C ASP A 40 -4.40 -26.74 7.32
N SER A 41 -3.37 -26.89 6.52
CA SER A 41 -3.03 -26.00 5.42
C SER A 41 -4.28 -25.89 4.56
N VAL A 42 -4.99 -24.77 4.69
CA VAL A 42 -6.13 -24.45 3.83
C VAL A 42 -5.61 -24.52 2.40
N GLN A 43 -5.95 -25.62 1.74
CA GLN A 43 -5.57 -25.91 0.38
C GLN A 43 -6.12 -24.77 -0.48
N ALA A 44 -5.22 -24.05 -1.16
CA ALA A 44 -5.61 -23.03 -2.11
C ALA A 44 -6.53 -23.68 -3.16
N VAL A 45 -7.81 -23.30 -3.14
CA VAL A 45 -8.78 -23.76 -4.12
C VAL A 45 -8.53 -22.94 -5.39
N PRO A 46 -8.21 -23.56 -6.53
CA PRO A 46 -7.99 -22.82 -7.76
C PRO A 46 -9.32 -22.17 -8.18
N SER A 47 -9.31 -20.84 -8.30
CA SER A 47 -10.42 -20.14 -8.95
C SER A 47 -10.48 -20.57 -10.41
N GLY A 48 -11.63 -21.10 -10.83
CA GLY A 48 -11.84 -21.61 -12.19
C GLY A 48 -11.63 -20.54 -13.25
N THR A 49 -11.21 -20.96 -14.45
CA THR A 49 -10.96 -20.07 -15.58
C THR A 49 -12.26 -19.43 -16.07
N VAL A 50 -12.30 -18.10 -16.12
CA VAL A 50 -13.40 -17.35 -16.72
C VAL A 50 -13.26 -17.42 -18.24
N THR A 51 -14.09 -18.23 -18.88
CA THR A 51 -14.23 -18.28 -20.34
C THR A 51 -15.12 -17.13 -20.80
N ALA A 52 -14.52 -16.04 -21.28
CA ALA A 52 -15.26 -15.01 -22.02
C ALA A 52 -15.38 -15.45 -23.48
N ALA A 53 -16.53 -15.96 -23.89
CA ALA A 53 -16.86 -16.14 -25.29
C ALA A 53 -17.24 -14.77 -25.90
N PRO A 54 -16.69 -14.36 -27.07
CA PRO A 54 -17.14 -13.17 -27.76
C PRO A 54 -18.63 -13.25 -28.08
N LEU A 55 -19.41 -12.22 -27.70
CA LEU A 55 -20.80 -12.11 -28.14
C LEU A 55 -20.85 -12.03 -29.67
N ALA A 56 -21.83 -12.71 -30.26
CA ALA A 56 -22.09 -12.64 -31.69
C ALA A 56 -22.28 -11.19 -32.13
N PRO A 57 -21.71 -10.77 -33.27
CA PRO A 57 -21.92 -9.43 -33.78
C PRO A 57 -23.42 -9.18 -34.03
N PRO A 58 -23.92 -7.96 -33.78
CA PRO A 58 -25.32 -7.63 -33.98
C PRO A 58 -25.74 -7.87 -35.44
N PRO A 59 -26.94 -8.43 -35.69
CA PRO A 59 -27.46 -8.59 -37.03
C PRO A 59 -27.64 -7.21 -37.68
N GLY A 60 -27.00 -6.99 -38.84
CA GLY A 60 -27.28 -5.80 -39.68
C GLY A 60 -26.09 -4.97 -40.14
N ALA A 61 -24.83 -5.33 -39.86
CA ALA A 61 -23.69 -4.68 -40.49
C ALA A 61 -23.50 -5.20 -41.93
N SER A 62 -24.42 -4.82 -42.82
CA SER A 62 -24.26 -4.97 -44.26
C SER A 62 -23.11 -4.08 -44.73
N ALA A 63 -22.04 -4.71 -45.22
CA ALA A 63 -21.05 -4.06 -46.05
C ALA A 63 -21.75 -3.51 -47.32
N SER A 64 -21.48 -2.24 -47.63
CA SER A 64 -21.96 -1.59 -48.85
C SER A 64 -21.45 -2.33 -50.10
N PRO A 65 -22.26 -2.48 -51.17
CA PRO A 65 -21.95 -3.34 -52.31
C PRO A 65 -21.13 -2.60 -53.37
N ASP A 66 -19.88 -3.01 -53.56
CA ASP A 66 -19.14 -2.78 -54.81
C ASP A 66 -18.14 -3.92 -55.04
N ALA A 67 -18.64 -5.05 -55.54
CA ALA A 67 -17.85 -6.10 -56.19
C ALA A 67 -18.76 -7.02 -57.04
N PRO A 68 -18.37 -7.41 -58.27
CA PRO A 68 -19.19 -8.26 -59.14
C PRO A 68 -19.29 -9.71 -58.63
N PRO A 69 -20.38 -10.44 -58.91
CA PRO A 69 -20.61 -11.78 -58.37
C PRO A 69 -19.79 -12.86 -59.12
N PRO A 70 -19.23 -13.86 -58.42
CA PRO A 70 -18.74 -15.08 -59.06
C PRO A 70 -19.90 -16.07 -59.31
N PRO A 71 -19.95 -16.74 -60.48
CA PRO A 71 -20.96 -17.73 -60.79
C PRO A 71 -20.66 -19.12 -60.18
N GLY A 72 -21.73 -19.74 -59.66
CA GLY A 72 -22.00 -21.17 -59.83
C GLY A 72 -21.23 -22.17 -58.97
N ALA A 73 -21.92 -22.74 -57.98
CA ALA A 73 -21.50 -23.96 -57.29
C ALA A 73 -21.67 -25.20 -58.19
N GLN A 74 -20.64 -26.06 -58.29
CA GLN A 74 -20.77 -27.48 -58.64
C GLN A 74 -19.73 -28.33 -57.89
N ALA A 75 -20.14 -29.56 -57.57
CA ALA A 75 -19.52 -30.49 -56.63
C ALA A 75 -18.46 -31.44 -57.24
N ASN A 76 -17.74 -32.10 -56.32
CA ASN A 76 -16.93 -33.34 -56.44
C ASN A 76 -15.54 -33.32 -57.13
N ALA A 77 -14.48 -33.49 -56.32
CA ALA A 77 -13.51 -34.61 -56.34
C ALA A 77 -12.22 -34.23 -55.56
N ALA A 78 -11.73 -35.13 -54.71
CA ALA A 78 -10.47 -35.02 -53.94
C ALA A 78 -9.23 -35.39 -54.80
N PRO A 79 -7.98 -35.41 -54.27
CA PRO A 79 -7.33 -34.60 -53.23
C PRO A 79 -6.04 -33.92 -53.77
N ASN A 80 -5.86 -32.63 -53.51
CA ASN A 80 -4.58 -31.97 -53.74
C ASN A 80 -4.25 -31.16 -52.50
N THR A 81 -3.33 -31.69 -51.71
CA THR A 81 -2.73 -31.02 -50.56
C THR A 81 -1.80 -29.90 -51.05
N PRO A 82 -2.09 -28.61 -50.82
CA PRO A 82 -1.02 -27.66 -50.67
C PRO A 82 -0.45 -27.81 -49.26
N THR A 83 0.85 -28.07 -49.17
CA THR A 83 1.61 -27.98 -47.92
C THR A 83 1.49 -26.54 -47.42
N VAL A 84 0.59 -26.31 -46.45
CA VAL A 84 0.53 -25.05 -45.70
C VAL A 84 1.72 -25.05 -44.76
N ILE A 85 2.71 -24.23 -45.08
CA ILE A 85 3.79 -23.88 -44.15
C ILE A 85 3.11 -23.11 -43.02
N ALA A 86 3.08 -23.69 -41.82
CA ALA A 86 2.57 -23.00 -40.63
C ALA A 86 3.50 -21.83 -40.32
N GLU A 87 3.03 -20.60 -40.55
CA GLU A 87 3.72 -19.40 -40.09
C GLU A 87 3.73 -19.41 -38.55
N PRO A 88 4.87 -19.19 -37.89
CA PRO A 88 4.92 -19.16 -36.43
C PRO A 88 4.10 -17.96 -35.93
N VAL A 89 2.92 -18.24 -35.37
CA VAL A 89 2.13 -17.23 -34.64
C VAL A 89 2.93 -16.85 -33.40
N ALA A 90 3.51 -15.64 -33.41
CA ALA A 90 4.17 -15.09 -32.24
C ALA A 90 3.16 -14.99 -31.09
N PRO A 91 3.50 -15.45 -29.88
CA PRO A 91 2.62 -15.34 -28.72
C PRO A 91 2.31 -13.86 -28.44
N PRO A 92 1.07 -13.51 -28.08
CA PRO A 92 0.72 -12.15 -27.74
C PRO A 92 1.59 -11.66 -26.57
N PRO A 93 1.98 -10.37 -26.57
CA PRO A 93 2.77 -9.82 -25.48
C PRO A 93 2.03 -10.01 -24.14
N PRO A 94 2.75 -10.29 -23.05
CA PRO A 94 2.14 -10.45 -21.74
C PRO A 94 1.36 -9.17 -21.37
N PRO A 95 0.18 -9.32 -20.74
CA PRO A 95 -0.59 -8.16 -20.30
C PRO A 95 0.26 -7.29 -19.35
N PRO A 96 0.12 -5.96 -19.40
CA PRO A 96 0.84 -5.08 -18.49
C PRO A 96 0.51 -5.44 -17.04
N PRO A 97 1.46 -5.29 -16.11
CA PRO A 97 1.23 -5.57 -14.70
C PRO A 97 0.07 -4.70 -14.21
N VAL A 98 -0.95 -5.34 -13.64
CA VAL A 98 -2.05 -4.63 -12.99
C VAL A 98 -1.50 -4.01 -11.72
N VAL A 99 -1.14 -2.73 -11.79
CA VAL A 99 -0.91 -1.95 -10.58
C VAL A 99 -2.26 -1.83 -9.87
N THR A 100 -2.40 -2.51 -8.73
CA THR A 100 -3.58 -2.38 -7.90
C THR A 100 -3.63 -0.94 -7.38
N SER A 101 -4.35 -0.09 -8.08
CA SER A 101 -4.60 1.29 -7.68
C SER A 101 -5.83 1.30 -6.79
N GLY A 102 -5.71 1.86 -5.59
CA GLY A 102 -6.85 2.00 -4.71
C GLY A 102 -6.48 2.29 -3.27
N ARG A 103 -7.52 2.54 -2.46
CA ARG A 103 -7.36 2.80 -1.03
C ARG A 103 -6.71 1.64 -0.29
N ALA A 104 -7.05 0.39 -0.62
CA ALA A 104 -6.48 -0.78 0.03
C ALA A 104 -4.96 -0.89 -0.23
N SER A 105 -4.50 -0.43 -1.40
CA SER A 105 -3.10 -0.47 -1.80
C SER A 105 -2.20 0.42 -0.96
N VAL A 106 -2.74 1.48 -0.34
CA VAL A 106 -1.95 2.40 0.50
C VAL A 106 -1.89 1.99 1.96
N VAL A 107 -2.75 1.07 2.40
CA VAL A 107 -2.77 0.59 3.78
C VAL A 107 -1.52 -0.23 4.03
N GLY A 108 -0.80 0.08 5.11
CA GLY A 108 0.44 -0.60 5.49
C GLY A 108 1.40 0.31 6.25
N SER A 109 2.59 -0.21 6.53
CA SER A 109 3.70 0.55 7.08
C SER A 109 4.60 1.04 5.96
N TRP A 110 5.06 2.28 6.10
CA TRP A 110 5.83 3.02 5.12
C TRP A 110 7.05 3.67 5.78
N ASP A 111 8.17 3.69 5.07
CA ASP A 111 9.35 4.50 5.34
C ASP A 111 9.22 5.83 4.59
N ALA A 112 8.88 6.88 5.33
CA ALA A 112 8.83 8.25 4.84
C ALA A 112 10.25 8.86 4.82
N ARG A 113 10.60 9.52 3.72
CA ARG A 113 11.81 10.35 3.57
C ARG A 113 11.40 11.76 3.17
N ASP A 114 11.85 12.72 3.98
CA ASP A 114 11.68 14.15 3.73
C ASP A 114 12.85 14.70 2.90
N ALA A 115 12.68 15.87 2.29
CA ALA A 115 13.70 16.57 1.50
C ALA A 115 15.00 16.86 2.27
N THR A 116 14.93 16.90 3.60
CA THR A 116 16.08 17.08 4.50
C THR A 116 16.94 15.81 4.67
N GLY A 117 16.53 14.68 4.07
CA GLY A 117 17.17 13.37 4.24
C GLY A 117 16.73 12.63 5.50
N GLY A 118 15.84 13.22 6.30
CA GLY A 118 15.27 12.58 7.47
C GLY A 118 14.32 11.44 7.11
N SER A 119 14.46 10.29 7.77
CA SER A 119 13.58 9.13 7.59
C SER A 119 12.69 8.88 8.81
N CYS A 120 11.46 8.43 8.60
CA CYS A 120 10.60 7.98 9.69
C CYS A 120 9.56 6.96 9.26
N LYS A 121 8.91 6.31 10.25
CA LYS A 121 7.88 5.30 9.98
C LYS A 121 6.50 5.94 9.99
N VAL A 122 5.72 5.65 8.96
CA VAL A 122 4.32 6.07 8.83
C VAL A 122 3.47 4.83 8.59
N THR A 123 2.47 4.60 9.43
CA THR A 123 1.52 3.50 9.28
C THR A 123 0.16 4.06 8.87
N LEU A 124 -0.36 3.60 7.74
CA LEU A 124 -1.69 3.91 7.24
C LEU A 124 -2.57 2.69 7.49
N SER A 125 -3.59 2.83 8.35
CA SER A 125 -4.51 1.75 8.72
C SER A 125 -5.88 1.98 8.10
N SER A 126 -6.56 0.90 7.69
CA SER A 126 -7.96 0.97 7.25
C SER A 126 -8.97 1.15 8.39
N ALA A 127 -8.51 1.22 9.64
CA ALA A 127 -9.36 1.43 10.81
C ALA A 127 -10.01 2.84 10.77
N PRO A 128 -11.32 2.95 11.07
CA PRO A 128 -12.02 4.23 11.07
C PRO A 128 -11.53 5.16 12.20
N ALA A 129 -11.51 6.46 11.92
CA ALA A 129 -11.06 7.53 12.81
C ALA A 129 -11.92 8.79 12.58
N LEU A 130 -13.03 8.90 13.31
CA LEU A 130 -14.10 9.87 13.03
C LEU A 130 -14.63 9.69 11.60
N ASP A 131 -14.20 10.54 10.66
CA ASP A 131 -14.59 10.58 9.24
C ASP A 131 -13.44 10.18 8.30
N LEU A 132 -12.27 9.85 8.87
CA LEU A 132 -11.05 9.53 8.16
C LEU A 132 -10.56 8.14 8.56
N TYR A 133 -9.43 7.71 8.00
CA TYR A 133 -8.76 6.48 8.41
C TYR A 133 -7.60 6.76 9.36
N LYS A 134 -7.29 5.83 10.28
CA LYS A 134 -6.19 6.03 11.23
C LYS A 134 -4.84 6.04 10.54
N ALA A 135 -4.03 7.05 10.83
CA ALA A 135 -2.61 7.08 10.54
C ALA A 135 -1.81 7.24 11.83
N SER A 136 -0.57 6.79 11.82
CA SER A 136 0.40 7.06 12.89
C SER A 136 1.77 7.28 12.30
N ALA A 137 2.48 8.29 12.78
CA ALA A 137 3.85 8.57 12.40
C ALA A 137 4.76 8.46 13.63
N SER A 138 5.94 7.84 13.48
CA SER A 138 6.89 7.65 14.56
C SER A 138 8.33 7.93 14.11
N GLY A 139 9.08 8.63 14.96
CA GLY A 139 10.47 9.00 14.69
C GLY A 139 10.63 10.11 13.64
N CYS A 140 9.58 10.87 13.32
CA CYS A 140 9.66 11.89 12.28
C CYS A 140 10.43 13.14 12.73
N PRO A 141 11.50 13.54 12.00
CA PRO A 141 12.22 14.78 12.29
C PRO A 141 11.35 16.01 11.96
N ASN A 142 10.54 15.90 10.91
CA ASN A 142 9.59 16.91 10.50
C ASN A 142 8.39 16.97 11.47
N LYS A 143 8.10 18.16 12.00
CA LYS A 143 7.06 18.38 13.01
C LYS A 143 5.65 18.24 12.46
N ASP A 144 5.41 18.57 11.19
CA ASP A 144 4.11 18.40 10.55
C ASP A 144 3.81 16.92 10.32
N LEU A 145 4.82 16.14 9.90
CA LEU A 145 4.68 14.71 9.72
C LEU A 145 4.53 13.96 11.05
N ALA A 146 5.25 14.38 12.09
CA ALA A 146 5.15 13.80 13.43
C ALA A 146 3.77 13.97 14.07
N ARG A 147 2.96 14.93 13.60
CA ARG A 147 1.59 15.17 14.09
C ARG A 147 0.53 14.43 13.27
N VAL A 148 0.89 13.67 12.24
CA VAL A 148 -0.11 12.96 11.43
C VAL A 148 -0.84 11.91 12.27
N SER A 149 -2.18 11.97 12.25
CA SER A 149 -3.06 11.07 13.01
C SER A 149 -4.14 10.41 12.17
N ALA A 150 -4.41 10.95 10.99
CA ALA A 150 -5.43 10.42 10.10
C ALA A 150 -5.00 10.54 8.63
N TRP A 151 -5.62 9.75 7.77
CA TRP A 151 -5.40 9.79 6.32
C TRP A 151 -6.69 9.52 5.57
N ASP A 152 -6.69 9.87 4.29
CA ASP A 152 -7.77 9.56 3.37
C ASP A 152 -7.23 9.31 1.96
N PHE A 153 -8.03 8.63 1.13
CA PHE A 153 -7.72 8.38 -0.28
C PHE A 153 -8.86 8.88 -1.17
N ARG A 154 -8.59 9.90 -1.97
CA ARG A 154 -9.54 10.52 -2.91
C ARG A 154 -8.83 10.82 -4.22
N ASP A 155 -9.49 10.59 -5.35
CA ASP A 155 -9.00 10.99 -6.68
C ASP A 155 -7.58 10.47 -7.05
N GLY A 156 -7.18 9.32 -6.48
CA GLY A 156 -5.84 8.75 -6.67
C GLY A 156 -4.75 9.35 -5.77
N GLU A 157 -5.12 10.22 -4.85
CA GLU A 157 -4.26 10.89 -3.88
C GLU A 157 -4.51 10.42 -2.46
N VAL A 158 -3.43 10.32 -1.70
CA VAL A 158 -3.44 10.12 -0.25
C VAL A 158 -3.26 11.49 0.41
N TYR A 159 -4.21 11.83 1.27
CA TYR A 159 -4.18 13.02 2.09
C TYR A 159 -3.82 12.62 3.51
N LEU A 160 -2.74 13.18 4.06
CA LEU A 160 -2.37 13.00 5.46
C LEU A 160 -2.89 14.18 6.29
N TYR A 161 -3.50 13.88 7.43
CA TYR A 161 -4.14 14.88 8.30
C TYR A 161 -3.51 14.92 9.69
N GLN A 162 -3.42 16.13 10.24
CA GLN A 162 -3.06 16.38 11.63
C GLN A 162 -4.34 16.48 12.51
N PRO A 163 -4.20 16.40 13.84
CA PRO A 163 -5.26 16.76 14.76
C PRO A 163 -5.84 18.14 14.43
N GLY A 164 -7.16 18.23 14.37
CA GLY A 164 -7.88 19.44 13.93
C GLY A 164 -8.22 19.48 12.44
N GLY A 165 -7.88 18.44 11.66
CA GLY A 165 -8.34 18.28 10.28
C GLY A 165 -7.51 19.03 9.23
N THR A 166 -6.34 19.56 9.61
CA THR A 166 -5.44 20.22 8.67
C THR A 166 -4.66 19.20 7.84
N VAL A 167 -4.48 19.45 6.55
CA VAL A 167 -3.74 18.56 5.64
C VAL A 167 -2.23 18.78 5.83
N ALA A 168 -1.53 17.76 6.34
CA ALA A 168 -0.08 17.77 6.51
C ALA A 168 0.65 17.56 5.18
N ALA A 169 0.19 16.62 4.35
CA ALA A 169 0.81 16.28 3.08
C ALA A 169 -0.22 15.73 2.09
N ARG A 170 0.11 15.86 0.81
CA ARG A 170 -0.62 15.23 -0.30
C ARG A 170 0.36 14.36 -1.06
N LEU A 171 0.00 13.09 -1.26
CA LEU A 171 0.84 12.08 -1.90
C LEU A 171 0.06 11.41 -3.03
N ARG A 172 0.74 11.06 -4.11
CA ARG A 172 0.22 10.26 -5.23
C ARG A 172 0.79 8.85 -5.15
N GLN A 173 0.01 7.85 -5.54
CA GLN A 173 0.55 6.51 -5.75
C GLN A 173 1.38 6.46 -7.04
N GLY A 174 2.64 6.05 -6.94
CA GLY A 174 3.55 5.86 -8.08
C GLY A 174 4.39 4.60 -7.91
N GLY A 175 4.27 3.62 -8.82
CA GLY A 175 5.20 2.48 -8.87
C GLY A 175 5.35 1.64 -7.59
N GLY A 176 4.36 1.64 -6.69
CA GLY A 176 4.43 0.94 -5.39
C GLY A 176 4.91 1.81 -4.21
N ALA A 177 5.24 3.06 -4.48
CA ALA A 177 5.57 4.09 -3.49
C ALA A 177 4.51 5.21 -3.49
N LEU A 178 4.61 6.11 -2.52
CA LEU A 178 3.78 7.30 -2.41
C LEU A 178 4.66 8.55 -2.41
N GLU A 179 4.50 9.42 -3.40
CA GLU A 179 5.30 10.62 -3.56
C GLU A 179 4.45 11.87 -3.56
N GLY A 180 4.98 12.94 -2.99
CA GLY A 180 4.31 14.23 -3.04
C GLY A 180 5.02 15.27 -2.21
N ALA A 181 4.25 16.12 -1.54
CA ALA A 181 4.80 17.24 -0.79
C ALA A 181 4.03 17.52 0.50
N LEU A 182 4.76 18.07 1.46
CA LEU A 182 4.20 18.66 2.67
C LEU A 182 3.47 19.97 2.33
N THR A 183 2.24 20.11 2.80
CA THR A 183 1.39 21.27 2.50
C THR A 183 1.98 22.58 3.04
N LYS A 184 2.64 22.51 4.21
CA LYS A 184 3.10 23.72 4.92
C LYS A 184 4.45 24.24 4.42
N SER A 185 5.40 23.33 4.19
CA SER A 185 6.76 23.68 3.76
C SER A 185 6.99 23.56 2.26
N GLY A 186 6.11 22.86 1.53
CA GLY A 186 6.33 22.49 0.13
C GLY A 186 7.46 21.47 -0.08
N ALA A 187 8.06 20.96 1.00
CA ALA A 187 9.15 20.00 0.91
C ALA A 187 8.66 18.67 0.31
N THR A 188 9.50 18.07 -0.53
CA THR A 188 9.21 16.77 -1.15
C THR A 188 9.19 15.67 -0.10
N LEU A 189 8.21 14.79 -0.21
CA LEU A 189 8.01 13.67 0.68
C LEU A 189 7.82 12.40 -0.16
N ALA A 190 8.60 11.37 0.13
CA ALA A 190 8.49 10.06 -0.50
C ALA A 190 8.31 8.99 0.56
N LEU A 191 7.35 8.08 0.38
CA LEU A 191 7.07 6.95 1.24
C LEU A 191 7.29 5.67 0.44
N ALA A 192 8.16 4.80 0.94
CA ALA A 192 8.45 3.49 0.36
C ALA A 192 8.12 2.36 1.35
N ARG A 193 8.05 1.12 0.89
CA ARG A 193 7.89 -0.08 1.73
C ARG A 193 9.18 -0.87 1.82
#